data_AF-A0ABD3EQM5-F1
#
_entry.id   AF-A0ABD3EQM5-F1
#
_cell.length_a   1.000
_cell.length_b   1.000
_cell.length_c   1.000
_cell.angle_alpha   90.00
_cell.angle_beta   90.00
_cell.angle_gamma   90.00
#
_symmetry.space_group_name_H-M   'P 1'
#
loop_
_entity.id
_entity.type
_entity.pdbx_description
1 polymer ?
#
loop_
_entity_poly.entity_id
_entity_poly.type
_entity_poly.pdbx_seq_one_letter_code
_entity_poly.pdbx_strand_id
1 'polypeptide(L)'
;MWKDLRAARSEQQLEIYGNQKDWLNRKFSVEFLRYRIGARNAMDIPVLLLWDDFSGHWTDEVIAFAKSVLMKVPKSATSVMHRRRDDHGSLSMAKRAKKISEEGIEPSISSV
;
A
#
# COMPACT_ATOMS: atom_id res chain seq x y z
N MET A 1 7.68 17.71 -10.50
CA MET A 1 6.67 16.90 -9.79
C MET A 1 5.30 17.58 -9.69
N TRP A 2 5.09 18.64 -8.90
CA TRP A 2 3.75 19.25 -8.76
C TRP A 2 3.21 19.96 -10.02
N LYS A 3 4.10 20.50 -10.87
CA LYS A 3 3.71 21.08 -12.16
C LYS A 3 3.20 19.98 -13.11
N ASP A 4 3.91 18.85 -13.14
CA ASP A 4 3.59 17.70 -13.99
C ASP A 4 2.29 17.01 -13.54
N LEU A 5 2.05 16.93 -12.22
CA LEU A 5 0.80 16.44 -11.64
C LEU A 5 -0.42 17.31 -11.99
N ARG A 6 -0.24 18.64 -12.13
CA ARG A 6 -1.32 19.54 -12.54
C ARG A 6 -1.70 19.34 -14.01
N ALA A 7 -0.70 19.15 -14.87
CA ALA A 7 -0.93 18.83 -16.28
C ALA A 7 -1.68 17.49 -16.40
N ALA A 8 -1.21 16.45 -15.70
CA ALA A 8 -1.85 15.14 -15.68
C ALA A 8 -3.31 15.16 -15.17
N ARG A 9 -3.61 15.97 -14.13
CA ARG A 9 -4.99 16.17 -13.63
C ARG A 9 -5.91 16.77 -14.70
N SER A 10 -5.42 17.75 -15.45
CA SER A 10 -6.20 18.42 -16.50
C SER A 10 -6.48 17.50 -17.69
N GLU A 11 -5.53 16.64 -18.04
CA GLU A 11 -5.61 15.78 -19.22
C GLU A 11 -6.35 14.46 -18.96
N GLN A 12 -6.27 13.91 -17.75
CA GLN A 12 -6.74 12.54 -17.45
C GLN A 12 -7.91 12.47 -16.46
N GLN A 13 -8.52 13.60 -16.10
CA GLN A 13 -9.57 13.66 -15.06
C GLN A 13 -9.16 12.99 -13.72
N LEU A 14 -7.86 12.97 -13.42
CA LEU A 14 -7.32 12.38 -12.19
C LEU A 14 -7.50 13.34 -11.01
N GLU A 15 -8.24 12.92 -9.99
CA GLU A 15 -8.37 13.69 -8.75
C GLU A 15 -7.22 13.41 -7.79
N ILE A 16 -6.26 14.32 -7.77
CA ILE A 16 -5.06 14.25 -6.94
C ILE A 16 -5.19 15.25 -5.79
N TYR A 17 -5.15 14.75 -4.56
CA TYR A 17 -5.23 15.56 -3.35
C TYR A 17 -3.88 15.57 -2.64
N GLY A 18 -3.27 16.76 -2.51
CA GLY A 18 -2.00 16.94 -1.80
C GLY A 18 -1.55 18.40 -1.82
N ASN A 19 -0.54 18.74 -1.03
CA ASN A 19 0.08 20.07 -1.05
C ASN A 19 1.60 19.97 -1.26
N GLN A 20 2.27 21.11 -1.44
CA GLN A 20 3.71 21.15 -1.73
C GLN A 20 4.61 20.84 -0.51
N LYS A 21 4.04 20.89 0.70
CA LYS A 21 4.74 20.75 1.98
C LYS A 21 4.49 19.41 2.69
N ASP A 22 3.42 18.69 2.38
CA ASP A 22 3.16 17.35 2.92
C ASP A 22 1.95 16.66 2.28
N TRP A 23 1.91 15.34 2.42
CA TRP A 23 0.79 14.49 2.01
C TRP A 23 -0.23 14.37 3.17
N LEU A 24 -1.53 14.51 2.85
CA LEU A 24 -2.68 14.36 3.75
C LEU A 24 -2.57 15.03 5.14
N ASN A 25 -2.82 16.35 5.21
CA ASN A 25 -3.11 16.99 6.49
C ASN A 25 -4.54 16.64 6.97
N ARG A 26 -4.84 16.90 8.25
CA ARG A 26 -6.15 16.66 8.88
C ARG A 26 -7.36 17.02 8.01
N LYS A 27 -7.35 18.22 7.41
CA LYS A 27 -8.44 18.72 6.58
C LYS A 27 -8.59 17.90 5.30
N PHE A 28 -7.48 17.58 4.63
CA PHE A 28 -7.51 16.73 3.44
C PHE A 28 -8.00 15.31 3.76
N SER A 29 -7.63 14.75 4.92
CA SER A 29 -8.11 13.43 5.35
C SER A 29 -9.63 13.38 5.53
N VAL A 30 -10.22 14.40 6.16
CA VAL A 30 -11.69 14.50 6.31
C VAL A 30 -12.37 14.66 4.95
N GLU A 31 -11.87 15.56 4.10
CA GLU A 31 -12.43 15.80 2.77
C GLU A 31 -12.36 14.57 1.87
N PHE A 32 -11.25 13.83 1.93
CA PHE A 32 -11.08 12.57 1.22
C PHE A 32 -12.13 11.55 1.64
N LEU A 33 -12.32 11.35 2.95
CA LEU A 33 -13.34 10.44 3.48
C LEU A 33 -14.75 10.87 3.06
N ARG A 34 -15.07 12.16 3.16
CA ARG A 34 -16.39 12.69 2.80
C ARG A 34 -16.70 12.43 1.34
N TYR A 35 -15.75 12.72 0.46
CA TYR A 35 -15.93 12.60 -0.99
C TYR A 35 -15.98 11.14 -1.47
N ARG A 36 -15.08 10.29 -0.99
CA ARG A 36 -14.96 8.89 -1.47
C ARG A 36 -15.96 7.94 -0.81
N ILE A 37 -16.32 8.21 0.44
CA ILE A 37 -17.07 7.25 1.27
C ILE A 37 -18.36 7.88 1.80
N GLY A 38 -18.30 9.13 2.29
CA GLY A 38 -19.46 9.79 2.92
C GLY A 38 -20.68 9.99 2.02
N ALA A 39 -20.50 10.04 0.69
CA ALA A 39 -21.61 10.14 -0.27
C ALA A 39 -22.23 8.79 -0.67
N ARG A 40 -21.72 7.66 -0.16
CA ARG A 40 -22.23 6.32 -0.49
C ARG A 40 -23.51 6.07 0.29
N ASN A 41 -24.63 6.01 -0.41
CA ASN A 41 -25.95 5.74 0.18
C ASN A 41 -26.21 4.26 0.50
N ALA A 42 -25.41 3.35 -0.07
CA ALA A 42 -25.62 1.93 0.02
C ALA A 42 -24.37 1.21 0.55
N MET A 43 -24.57 0.41 1.60
CA MET A 43 -23.57 -0.49 2.20
C MET A 43 -23.56 -1.88 1.52
N ASP A 44 -24.32 -2.03 0.44
CA ASP A 44 -24.48 -3.27 -0.33
C ASP A 44 -23.19 -3.70 -1.03
N ILE A 45 -22.39 -2.73 -1.47
CA ILE A 45 -21.05 -2.95 -2.01
C ILE A 45 -20.03 -2.49 -0.95
N PRO A 46 -19.45 -3.42 -0.17
CA PRO A 46 -18.42 -3.06 0.79
C PRO A 46 -17.16 -2.58 0.06
N VAL A 47 -16.60 -1.46 0.51
CA VAL A 47 -15.30 -0.94 0.04
C VAL A 47 -14.29 -1.12 1.15
N LEU A 48 -13.19 -1.79 0.84
CA LEU A 48 -12.05 -1.90 1.76
C LEU A 48 -11.15 -0.68 1.62
N LEU A 49 -11.06 0.11 2.68
CA LEU A 49 -10.10 1.21 2.78
C LEU A 49 -8.81 0.71 3.42
N LEU A 50 -7.74 0.61 2.63
CA LEU A 50 -6.39 0.42 3.14
C LEU A 50 -5.80 1.80 3.44
N TRP A 51 -5.82 2.18 4.72
CA TRP A 51 -5.21 3.41 5.20
C TRP A 51 -4.18 3.06 6.24
N ASP A 52 -2.94 3.46 6.00
CA ASP A 52 -1.84 3.30 6.93
C ASP A 52 -2.12 4.00 8.28
N ASP A 53 -1.78 3.32 9.37
CA ASP A 53 -1.96 3.80 10.75
C ASP A 53 -0.74 4.59 11.25
N PHE A 54 0.40 4.47 10.56
CA PHE A 54 1.70 4.96 11.02
C PHE A 54 2.03 6.41 10.63
N SER A 55 1.24 7.00 9.73
CA SER A 55 1.54 8.27 9.06
C SER A 55 1.00 9.52 9.77
N GLY A 56 0.48 9.38 11.02
CA GLY A 56 0.00 10.52 11.81
C GLY A 56 -1.28 11.19 11.27
N HIS A 57 -1.92 10.60 10.25
CA HIS A 57 -3.14 11.12 9.64
C HIS A 57 -4.38 10.99 10.54
N TRP A 58 -4.34 10.08 11.53
CA TRP A 58 -5.41 9.85 12.50
C TRP A 58 -5.40 10.89 13.63
N THR A 59 -5.77 12.12 13.28
CA THR A 59 -6.11 13.15 14.28
C THR A 59 -7.51 12.92 14.85
N ASP A 60 -7.83 13.51 16.00
CA ASP A 60 -9.16 13.37 16.64
C ASP A 60 -10.33 13.72 15.71
N GLU A 61 -10.17 14.76 14.87
CA GLU A 61 -11.18 15.16 13.89
C GLU A 61 -11.39 14.08 12.80
N VAL A 62 -10.29 13.50 12.31
CA VAL A 62 -10.34 12.43 11.30
C VAL A 62 -10.95 11.17 11.91
N ILE A 63 -10.61 10.83 13.16
CA ILE A 63 -11.18 9.69 13.87
C ILE A 63 -12.69 9.89 14.08
N ALA A 64 -13.10 11.09 14.50
CA ALA A 64 -14.51 11.42 14.70
C ALA A 64 -15.31 11.27 13.40
N PHE A 65 -14.80 11.81 12.29
CA PHE A 65 -15.45 11.68 11.00
C PHE A 65 -15.45 10.23 10.50
N ALA A 66 -14.33 9.53 10.59
CA ALA A 66 -14.20 8.13 10.16
C ALA A 66 -15.18 7.21 10.88
N LYS A 67 -15.44 7.40 12.17
CA LYS A 67 -16.45 6.62 12.92
C LYS A 67 -17.87 6.74 12.33
N SER A 68 -18.18 7.84 11.64
CA SER A 68 -19.50 8.03 11.02
C SER A 68 -19.64 7.36 9.65
N VAL A 69 -18.52 7.02 8.99
CA VAL A 69 -18.53 6.51 7.59
C VAL A 69 -17.78 5.18 7.40
N LEU A 70 -17.03 4.71 8.40
CA LEU A 70 -16.24 3.47 8.34
C LEU A 70 -16.62 2.48 9.44
N MET A 71 -16.51 1.19 9.11
CA MET A 71 -16.53 0.09 10.07
C MET A 71 -15.13 -0.52 10.17
N LYS A 72 -14.66 -0.81 11.39
CA LYS A 72 -13.41 -1.54 11.57
C LYS A 72 -13.57 -2.97 11.06
N VAL A 73 -12.60 -3.43 10.27
CA VAL A 73 -12.51 -4.83 9.87
C VAL A 73 -12.25 -5.69 11.12
N PRO A 74 -13.05 -6.73 11.39
CA PRO A 74 -12.79 -7.63 12.51
C PRO A 74 -11.41 -8.29 12.38
N LYS A 75 -10.72 -8.49 13.51
CA LYS A 75 -9.39 -9.14 13.53
C LYS A 75 -9.40 -10.55 12.94
N SER A 76 -10.53 -11.24 13.02
CA SER A 76 -10.72 -12.57 12.40
C SER A 76 -10.79 -12.54 10.87
N ALA A 77 -11.04 -11.37 10.28
CA ALA A 77 -11.16 -11.15 8.85
C ALA A 77 -9.90 -10.50 8.23
N THR A 78 -8.87 -10.18 9.03
CA THR A 78 -7.57 -9.74 8.52
C THR A 78 -6.66 -10.93 8.29
N SER A 79 -6.35 -11.22 7.01
CA SER A 79 -5.28 -12.16 6.67
C SER A 79 -3.94 -11.57 7.10
N VAL A 80 -3.28 -12.23 8.05
CA VAL A 80 -1.94 -11.82 8.48
C VAL A 80 -0.98 -12.24 7.37
N MET A 81 -0.44 -11.27 6.63
CA MET A 81 0.73 -11.53 5.80
C MET A 81 1.90 -11.85 6.74
N HIS A 82 2.08 -13.13 7.07
CA HIS A 82 3.37 -13.59 7.55
C HIS A 82 4.35 -13.33 6.42
N ARG A 83 5.33 -12.45 6.65
CA ARG A 83 6.55 -12.46 5.85
C ARG A 83 7.01 -13.91 5.86
N ARG A 84 6.93 -14.61 4.72
CA ARG A 84 7.52 -15.94 4.63
C ARG A 84 8.98 -15.75 4.97
N ARG A 85 9.33 -16.16 6.17
CA ARG A 85 10.71 -16.29 6.56
C ARG A 85 11.09 -17.61 5.90
N ASP A 86 11.61 -17.50 4.67
CA ASP A 86 12.14 -18.64 3.93
C ASP A 86 13.44 -19.07 4.60
N ASP A 87 13.35 -19.55 5.84
CA ASP A 87 14.47 -19.99 6.68
C ASP A 87 15.17 -21.22 6.08
N HIS A 88 14.52 -21.85 5.09
CA HIS A 88 15.00 -23.02 4.35
C HIS A 88 15.45 -22.71 2.92
N GLY A 89 15.23 -21.50 2.39
CA GLY A 89 15.57 -21.14 1.00
C GLY A 89 16.99 -20.56 0.85
N SER A 90 17.46 -19.80 1.84
CA SER A 90 18.73 -19.06 1.71
C SER A 90 19.97 -19.94 1.89
N LEU A 91 19.87 -21.05 2.63
CA LEU A 91 20.99 -22.01 2.76
C LEU A 91 21.17 -22.89 1.51
N SER A 92 20.14 -23.03 0.67
CA SER A 92 20.18 -23.87 -0.53
C SER A 92 21.09 -23.26 -1.61
N MET A 93 20.92 -21.97 -1.93
CA MET A 93 21.73 -21.31 -2.96
C MET A 93 23.20 -21.17 -2.55
N ALA A 94 23.48 -20.85 -1.28
CA ALA A 94 24.84 -20.75 -0.77
C ALA A 94 25.55 -22.11 -0.76
N LYS A 95 24.85 -23.19 -0.37
CA LYS A 95 25.40 -24.56 -0.45
C LYS A 95 25.63 -24.99 -1.90
N ARG A 96 24.73 -24.62 -2.82
CA ARG A 96 24.86 -24.96 -4.24
C ARG A 96 26.00 -24.20 -4.91
N ALA A 97 26.18 -22.91 -4.61
CA ALA A 97 27.30 -22.10 -5.09
C ALA A 97 28.65 -22.60 -4.56
N LYS A 98 28.71 -22.99 -3.28
CA LYS A 98 29.93 -23.56 -2.69
C LYS A 98 30.31 -24.92 -3.31
N LYS A 99 29.31 -25.78 -3.56
CA LYS A 99 29.51 -27.05 -4.26
C LYS A 99 30.00 -26.85 -5.71
N ILE A 100 29.46 -25.87 -6.43
CA ILE A 100 29.91 -25.53 -7.79
C ILE A 100 31.35 -25.01 -7.80
N SER A 101 31.75 -24.21 -6.80
CA SER A 101 33.14 -23.74 -6.68
C SER A 101 34.13 -24.83 -6.28
N GLU A 102 33.68 -25.86 -5.54
CA GLU A 102 34.53 -26.97 -5.10
C GLU A 102 34.64 -28.08 -6.16
N GLU A 103 33.61 -28.29 -6.99
CA GLU A 103 33.60 -29.32 -8.04
C GLU A 103 34.10 -28.83 -9.41
N GLY A 104 34.42 -27.53 -9.56
CA GLY A 104 35.07 -27.00 -10.78
C GLY A 104 34.25 -27.17 -12.06
N ILE A 105 32.92 -27.18 -11.96
CA ILE A 105 32.03 -27.35 -13.12
C ILE A 105 31.67 -25.97 -13.67
N GLU A 106 32.33 -25.58 -14.77
CA GLU A 106 31.95 -24.42 -15.59
C GLU A 106 30.51 -24.61 -16.15
N PRO A 107 29.60 -23.65 -15.96
CA PRO A 107 28.26 -23.74 -16.53
C PRO A 107 28.32 -23.58 -18.05
N SER A 108 27.91 -24.60 -18.81
CA SER A 108 27.72 -24.45 -20.25
C SER A 108 26.54 -23.53 -20.51
N ILE A 109 26.83 -22.34 -21.04
CA ILE A 109 25.80 -21.43 -21.53
C ILE A 109 25.48 -21.86 -22.97
N SER A 110 24.37 -22.55 -23.14
CA SER A 110 23.73 -22.70 -24.45
C SER A 110 23.11 -21.35 -24.82
N SER A 111 23.68 -20.67 -25.83
CA SER A 111 23.08 -19.49 -26.44
C SER A 111 21.77 -19.87 -27.15
N VAL A 112 20.69 -19.15 -26.85
CA VAL A 112 19.46 -19.06 -27.66
C VAL A 112 19.46 -17.70 -28.34
#